data_AF-A0A2N1VJA3-F1
#
_entry.id   AF-A0A2N1VJA3-F1
#
_cell.length_a   1.000
_cell.length_b   1.000
_cell.length_c   1.000
_cell.angle_alpha   90.00
_cell.angle_beta   90.00
_cell.angle_gamma   90.00
#
_symmetry.space_group_name_H-M   'P 1'
#
loop_
_entity.id
_entity.type
_entity.pdbx_description
1 polymer ?
#
loop_
_entity_poly.entity_id
_entity_poly.type
_entity_poly.pdbx_seq_one_letter_code
_entity_poly.pdbx_strand_id
1 'polypeptide(L)'
;REQRDELFQSIRDAFEGVNTRQENERNSFDQEAKDNYVKLKKIVDDAISFVNSSEEFSESREQLINAQNAIKGMKLRRDHRDELYAQIRVVFEDLNEKQSDERQSFEQECNDNYESLTKKVNDCFELVLGLTDFKMIRETLINVQSEVRIAKLKRGQRNELFARIREAFGIFDKKRDEFFSVRRAERIGKLNDIKSNLSEKIERLTNAIESEKAELAQLETKLSTEEMDEFMKNETNHRLTLVQGKIAEKEHSIEQTHKRIEEVDADIAKIEKSKED
;
A
#
# COMPACT_ATOMS: atom_id res chain seq x y z
N ARG A 1 -7.12 101.59 -46.20
CA ARG A 1 -8.22 100.63 -46.49
C ARG A 1 -7.60 99.33 -46.98
N GLU A 2 -6.79 99.39 -48.03
CA GLU A 2 -5.96 98.28 -48.54
C GLU A 2 -5.18 97.49 -47.47
N GLN A 3 -4.36 98.15 -46.64
CA GLN A 3 -3.62 97.49 -45.56
C GLN A 3 -4.49 96.77 -44.51
N ARG A 4 -5.74 97.24 -44.32
CA ARG A 4 -6.68 96.61 -43.40
C ARG A 4 -7.25 95.34 -44.02
N ASP A 5 -7.55 95.38 -45.32
CA ASP A 5 -8.11 94.24 -46.06
C ASP A 5 -7.05 93.14 -46.25
N GLU A 6 -5.78 93.50 -46.49
CA GLU A 6 -4.63 92.58 -46.49
C GLU A 6 -4.45 91.88 -45.14
N LEU A 7 -4.58 92.63 -44.04
CA LEU A 7 -4.44 92.07 -42.69
C LEU A 7 -5.60 91.13 -42.34
N PHE A 8 -6.83 91.45 -42.77
CA PHE A 8 -7.97 90.53 -42.65
C PHE A 8 -7.80 89.27 -43.50
N GLN A 9 -7.27 89.38 -44.72
CA GLN A 9 -7.00 88.23 -45.57
C GLN A 9 -5.94 87.31 -44.95
N SER A 10 -4.82 87.88 -44.48
CA SER A 10 -3.77 87.12 -43.80
C SER A 10 -4.27 86.40 -42.55
N ILE A 11 -5.16 87.03 -41.77
CA ILE A 11 -5.80 86.40 -40.61
C ILE A 11 -6.70 85.23 -41.05
N ARG A 12 -7.51 85.39 -42.10
CA ARG A 12 -8.36 84.31 -42.64
C ARG A 12 -7.52 83.14 -43.13
N ASP A 13 -6.47 83.40 -43.90
CA ASP A 13 -5.56 82.37 -44.41
C ASP A 13 -4.87 81.62 -43.25
N ALA A 14 -4.51 82.33 -42.17
CA ALA A 14 -3.93 81.71 -40.97
C ALA A 14 -4.95 80.80 -40.24
N PHE A 15 -6.21 81.24 -40.09
CA PHE A 15 -7.27 80.41 -39.51
C PHE A 15 -7.60 79.19 -40.37
N GLU A 16 -7.68 79.36 -41.69
CA GLU A 16 -7.87 78.25 -42.63
C GLU A 16 -6.69 77.26 -42.56
N GLY A 17 -5.46 77.77 -42.48
CA GLY A 17 -4.26 76.95 -42.28
C GLY A 17 -4.27 76.17 -40.97
N VAL A 18 -4.70 76.77 -39.86
CA VAL A 18 -4.84 76.09 -38.56
C VAL A 18 -5.94 75.03 -38.61
N ASN A 19 -7.11 75.36 -39.17
CA ASN A 19 -8.21 74.41 -39.31
C ASN A 19 -7.82 73.21 -40.17
N THR A 20 -7.14 73.46 -41.29
CA THR A 20 -6.64 72.40 -42.19
C THR A 20 -5.64 71.49 -41.46
N ARG A 21 -4.72 72.06 -40.67
CA ARG A 21 -3.77 71.26 -39.86
C ARG A 21 -4.48 70.43 -38.81
N GLN A 22 -5.44 71.01 -38.08
CA GLN A 22 -6.22 70.29 -37.07
C GLN A 22 -7.05 69.16 -37.69
N GLU A 23 -7.65 69.39 -38.86
CA GLU A 23 -8.40 68.36 -39.58
C GLU A 23 -7.48 67.23 -40.07
N ASN A 24 -6.32 67.56 -40.62
CA ASN A 24 -5.32 66.58 -41.04
C ASN A 24 -4.80 65.75 -39.85
N GLU A 25 -4.53 66.38 -38.70
CA GLU A 25 -4.10 65.70 -37.48
C GLU A 25 -5.20 64.76 -36.93
N ARG A 26 -6.46 65.20 -36.93
CA ARG A 26 -7.60 64.36 -36.53
C ARG A 26 -7.77 63.17 -37.46
N ASN A 27 -7.75 63.40 -38.77
CA ASN A 27 -7.88 62.33 -39.77
C ASN A 27 -6.71 61.34 -39.68
N SER A 28 -5.48 61.83 -39.48
CA SER A 28 -4.30 60.99 -39.29
C SER A 28 -4.40 60.16 -38.01
N PHE A 29 -4.84 60.76 -36.90
CA PHE A 29 -5.06 60.04 -35.63
C PHE A 29 -6.13 58.97 -35.78
N ASP A 30 -7.26 59.28 -36.42
CA ASP A 30 -8.38 58.36 -36.58
C ASP A 30 -8.02 57.16 -37.46
N GLN A 31 -7.28 57.42 -38.55
CA GLN A 31 -6.80 56.34 -39.41
C GLN A 31 -5.79 55.45 -38.67
N GLU A 32 -4.81 56.04 -37.97
CA GLU A 32 -3.83 55.29 -37.17
C GLU A 32 -4.51 54.47 -36.06
N ALA A 33 -5.47 55.07 -35.34
CA ALA A 33 -6.21 54.40 -34.28
C ALA A 33 -7.06 53.24 -34.79
N LYS A 34 -7.64 53.37 -35.99
CA LYS A 34 -8.41 52.30 -36.63
C LYS A 34 -7.51 51.14 -37.07
N ASP A 35 -6.36 51.43 -37.68
CA ASP A 35 -5.41 50.41 -38.11
C ASP A 35 -4.77 49.68 -36.91
N ASN A 36 -4.46 50.41 -35.84
CA ASN A 36 -3.98 49.82 -34.58
C ASN A 36 -5.04 48.94 -33.92
N TYR A 37 -6.31 49.36 -33.92
CA TYR A 37 -7.39 48.56 -33.37
C TYR A 37 -7.54 47.22 -34.09
N VAL A 38 -7.53 47.19 -35.43
CA VAL A 38 -7.63 45.93 -36.19
C VAL A 38 -6.48 44.98 -35.84
N LYS A 39 -5.25 45.50 -35.74
CA LYS A 39 -4.08 44.69 -35.36
C LYS A 39 -4.18 44.15 -33.94
N LEU A 40 -4.52 45.01 -32.98
CA LEU A 40 -4.64 44.62 -31.58
C LEU A 40 -5.80 43.68 -31.34
N LYS A 41 -6.93 43.87 -32.03
CA LYS A 41 -8.08 42.97 -31.96
C LYS A 41 -7.67 41.55 -32.34
N LYS A 42 -6.91 41.40 -33.44
CA LYS A 42 -6.37 40.09 -33.81
C LYS A 42 -5.46 39.50 -32.72
N ILE A 43 -4.57 40.28 -32.14
CA ILE A 43 -3.68 39.80 -31.06
C ILE A 43 -4.49 39.35 -29.84
N VAL A 44 -5.53 40.10 -29.48
CA VAL A 44 -6.44 39.76 -28.37
C VAL A 44 -7.23 38.49 -28.70
N ASP A 45 -7.82 38.40 -29.89
CA ASP A 45 -8.57 37.22 -30.33
C ASP A 45 -7.68 35.96 -30.36
N ASP A 46 -6.45 36.09 -30.86
CA ASP A 46 -5.46 35.00 -30.89
C ASP A 46 -5.08 34.56 -29.45
N ALA A 47 -4.90 35.53 -28.53
CA ALA A 47 -4.62 35.24 -27.13
C ALA A 47 -5.80 34.56 -26.42
N ILE A 48 -7.02 35.00 -26.69
CA ILE A 48 -8.24 34.39 -26.14
C ILE A 48 -8.42 32.96 -26.67
N SER A 49 -8.21 32.76 -27.97
CA SER A 49 -8.24 31.44 -28.60
C SER A 49 -7.22 30.51 -27.97
N PHE A 50 -5.98 30.98 -27.76
CA PHE A 50 -4.93 30.22 -27.08
C PHE A 50 -5.34 29.78 -25.68
N VAL A 51 -5.81 30.72 -24.84
CA VAL A 51 -6.25 30.44 -23.46
C VAL A 51 -7.39 29.43 -23.41
N ASN A 52 -8.32 29.49 -24.37
CA ASN A 52 -9.43 28.54 -24.42
C ASN A 52 -9.01 27.13 -24.84
N SER A 53 -7.87 26.99 -25.51
CA SER A 53 -7.32 25.71 -25.97
C SER A 53 -6.23 25.12 -25.07
N SER A 54 -5.65 25.93 -24.19
CA SER A 54 -4.52 25.54 -23.34
C SER A 54 -4.98 24.96 -22.01
N GLU A 55 -4.29 23.91 -21.56
CA GLU A 55 -4.46 23.33 -20.22
C GLU A 55 -3.51 24.00 -19.19
N GLU A 56 -2.52 24.76 -19.66
CA GLU A 56 -1.50 25.38 -18.81
C GLU A 56 -1.91 26.81 -18.41
N PHE A 57 -2.33 26.97 -17.15
CA PHE A 57 -2.77 28.27 -16.61
C PHE A 57 -1.67 29.33 -16.63
N SER A 58 -0.41 28.94 -16.42
CA SER A 58 0.72 29.89 -16.36
C SER A 58 0.97 30.54 -17.73
N GLU A 59 1.03 29.73 -18.78
CA GLU A 59 1.24 30.20 -20.15
C GLU A 59 0.04 31.02 -20.64
N SER A 60 -1.17 30.55 -20.35
CA SER A 60 -2.41 31.27 -20.64
C SER A 60 -2.43 32.66 -20.00
N ARG A 61 -1.99 32.78 -18.75
CA ARG A 61 -1.90 34.06 -18.03
C ARG A 61 -0.87 34.99 -18.66
N GLU A 62 0.30 34.46 -19.03
CA GLU A 62 1.35 35.22 -19.69
C GLU A 62 0.88 35.78 -21.04
N GLN A 63 0.18 34.96 -21.83
CA GLN A 63 -0.34 35.37 -23.14
C GLN A 63 -1.35 36.53 -23.02
N LEU A 64 -2.22 36.49 -22.03
CA LEU A 64 -3.15 37.60 -21.76
C LEU A 64 -2.43 38.87 -21.28
N ILE A 65 -1.37 38.74 -20.47
CA ILE A 65 -0.54 39.88 -20.04
C ILE A 65 0.16 40.51 -21.25
N ASN A 66 0.67 39.69 -22.17
CA ASN A 66 1.31 40.17 -23.40
C ASN A 66 0.32 40.94 -24.29
N ALA A 67 -0.88 40.41 -24.49
CA ALA A 67 -1.96 41.11 -25.18
C ALA A 67 -2.33 42.44 -24.48
N GLN A 68 -2.43 42.44 -23.15
CA GLN A 68 -2.73 43.63 -22.35
C GLN A 68 -1.64 44.71 -22.50
N ASN A 69 -0.37 44.31 -22.54
CA ASN A 69 0.76 45.22 -22.71
C ASN A 69 0.85 45.79 -24.13
N ALA A 70 0.49 45.01 -25.15
CA ALA A 70 0.39 45.50 -26.52
C ALA A 70 -0.62 46.66 -26.66
N ILE A 71 -1.75 46.59 -25.93
CA ILE A 71 -2.77 47.66 -25.94
C ILE A 71 -2.24 48.97 -25.33
N LYS A 72 -1.41 48.90 -24.27
CA LYS A 72 -0.91 50.10 -23.57
C LYS A 72 -0.05 51.00 -24.45
N GLY A 73 0.65 50.43 -25.43
CA GLY A 73 1.63 51.12 -26.26
C GLY A 73 1.07 51.79 -27.53
N MET A 74 -0.21 51.59 -27.87
CA MET A 74 -0.75 52.04 -29.15
C MET A 74 -1.77 53.17 -29.02
N LYS A 75 -1.79 54.05 -30.03
CA LYS A 75 -2.84 55.07 -30.17
C LYS A 75 -4.14 54.37 -30.53
N LEU A 76 -5.15 54.59 -29.71
CA LEU A 76 -6.49 54.04 -29.84
C LEU A 76 -7.51 55.09 -29.41
N ARG A 77 -8.71 54.99 -29.97
CA ARG A 77 -9.86 55.66 -29.37
C ARG A 77 -10.22 54.99 -28.04
N ARG A 78 -10.88 55.75 -27.18
CA ARG A 78 -11.20 55.32 -25.81
C ARG A 78 -12.09 54.08 -25.80
N ASP A 79 -13.14 54.07 -26.61
CA ASP A 79 -14.07 52.97 -26.82
C ASP A 79 -13.37 51.68 -27.27
N HIS A 80 -12.49 51.76 -28.27
CA HIS A 80 -11.69 50.62 -28.74
C HIS A 80 -10.80 50.03 -27.63
N ARG A 81 -10.17 50.89 -26.83
CA ARG A 81 -9.32 50.47 -25.71
C ARG A 81 -10.13 49.79 -24.61
N ASP A 82 -11.27 50.37 -24.26
CA ASP A 82 -12.16 49.84 -23.24
C ASP A 82 -12.74 48.48 -23.67
N GLU A 83 -13.11 48.30 -24.95
CA GLU A 83 -13.56 47.02 -25.51
C GLU A 83 -12.50 45.91 -25.36
N LEU A 84 -11.26 46.17 -25.81
CA LEU A 84 -10.19 45.18 -25.77
C LEU A 84 -9.80 44.80 -24.34
N TYR A 85 -9.77 45.77 -23.41
CA TYR A 85 -9.53 45.46 -21.99
C TYR A 85 -10.68 44.71 -21.35
N ALA A 86 -11.93 45.02 -21.71
CA ALA A 86 -13.09 44.28 -21.22
C ALA A 86 -13.04 42.81 -21.64
N GLN A 87 -12.70 42.53 -22.91
CA GLN A 87 -12.52 41.15 -23.40
C GLN A 87 -11.46 40.39 -22.62
N ILE A 88 -10.26 40.98 -22.46
CA ILE A 88 -9.17 40.37 -21.68
C ILE A 88 -9.59 40.13 -20.22
N ARG A 89 -10.33 41.06 -19.60
CA ARG A 89 -10.79 40.92 -18.21
C ARG A 89 -11.72 39.72 -18.05
N VAL A 90 -12.70 39.55 -18.94
CA VAL A 90 -13.61 38.40 -18.92
C VAL A 90 -12.82 37.10 -18.99
N VAL A 91 -11.84 37.00 -19.89
CA VAL A 91 -11.04 35.77 -20.02
C VAL A 91 -10.14 35.52 -18.80
N PHE A 92 -9.65 36.56 -18.12
CA PHE A 92 -8.96 36.39 -16.83
C PHE A 92 -9.90 35.88 -15.73
N GLU A 93 -11.14 36.38 -15.68
CA GLU A 93 -12.15 35.93 -14.72
C GLU A 93 -12.45 34.44 -14.95
N ASP A 94 -12.74 34.04 -16.19
CA ASP A 94 -12.96 32.66 -16.59
C ASP A 94 -11.77 31.75 -16.25
N LEU A 95 -10.54 32.22 -16.50
CA LEU A 95 -9.31 31.46 -16.20
C LEU A 95 -9.13 31.23 -14.70
N ASN A 96 -9.45 32.24 -13.88
CA ASN A 96 -9.37 32.12 -12.43
C ASN A 96 -10.46 31.19 -11.88
N GLU A 97 -11.68 31.23 -12.44
CA GLU A 97 -12.76 30.32 -12.09
C GLU A 97 -12.39 28.87 -12.41
N LYS A 98 -11.94 28.59 -13.64
CA LYS A 98 -11.43 27.26 -14.03
C LYS A 98 -10.34 26.74 -13.11
N GLN A 99 -9.36 27.60 -12.77
CA GLN A 99 -8.28 27.22 -11.87
C GLN A 99 -8.79 26.92 -10.45
N SER A 100 -9.78 27.69 -9.98
CA SER A 100 -10.40 27.48 -8.67
C SER A 100 -11.17 26.15 -8.65
N ASP A 101 -11.96 25.89 -9.68
CA ASP A 101 -12.77 24.67 -9.82
C ASP A 101 -11.89 23.43 -9.90
N GLU A 102 -10.78 23.47 -10.65
CA GLU A 102 -9.85 22.35 -10.74
C GLU A 102 -9.19 22.05 -9.38
N ARG A 103 -8.79 23.09 -8.65
CA ARG A 103 -8.23 22.93 -7.30
C ARG A 103 -9.26 22.33 -6.34
N GLN A 104 -10.50 22.80 -6.40
CA GLN A 104 -11.59 22.30 -5.57
C GLN A 104 -11.91 20.84 -5.91
N SER A 105 -11.99 20.51 -7.20
CA SER A 105 -12.22 19.14 -7.68
C SER A 105 -11.10 18.20 -7.23
N PHE A 106 -9.84 18.63 -7.34
CA PHE A 106 -8.71 17.84 -6.86
C PHE A 106 -8.76 17.63 -5.34
N GLU A 107 -9.10 18.67 -4.58
CA GLU A 107 -9.22 18.58 -3.13
C GLU A 107 -10.37 17.66 -2.70
N GLN A 108 -11.51 17.75 -3.37
CA GLN A 108 -12.66 16.88 -3.13
C GLN A 108 -12.33 15.42 -3.44
N GLU A 109 -11.74 15.14 -4.62
CA GLU A 109 -11.30 13.80 -4.99
C GLU A 109 -10.28 13.22 -3.98
N CYS A 110 -9.34 14.04 -3.49
CA CYS A 110 -8.42 13.62 -2.44
C CYS A 110 -9.12 13.24 -1.13
N ASN A 111 -10.13 14.02 -0.73
CA ASN A 111 -10.86 13.77 0.51
C ASN A 111 -11.75 12.53 0.40
N ASP A 112 -12.46 12.36 -0.72
CA ASP A 112 -13.32 11.20 -0.99
C ASP A 112 -12.49 9.91 -1.02
N ASN A 113 -11.34 9.94 -1.71
CA ASN A 113 -10.39 8.83 -1.72
C ASN A 113 -9.86 8.52 -0.32
N TYR A 114 -9.50 9.54 0.45
CA TYR A 114 -9.00 9.36 1.82
C TYR A 114 -10.06 8.73 2.73
N GLU A 115 -11.32 9.18 2.66
CA GLU A 115 -12.41 8.60 3.46
C GLU A 115 -12.65 7.13 3.08
N SER A 116 -12.73 6.83 1.78
CA SER A 116 -12.93 5.47 1.28
C SER A 116 -11.80 4.52 1.69
N LEU A 117 -10.54 4.95 1.51
CA LEU A 117 -9.38 4.15 1.88
C LEU A 117 -9.23 4.00 3.39
N THR A 118 -9.61 5.02 4.16
CA THR A 118 -9.65 4.92 5.63
C THR A 118 -10.60 3.83 6.08
N LYS A 119 -11.79 3.72 5.47
CA LYS A 119 -12.74 2.63 5.75
C LYS A 119 -12.12 1.27 5.42
N LYS A 120 -11.54 1.10 4.22
CA LYS A 120 -10.87 -0.16 3.84
C LYS A 120 -9.72 -0.54 4.78
N VAL A 121 -8.95 0.45 5.25
CA VAL A 121 -7.89 0.22 6.24
C VAL A 121 -8.49 -0.24 7.56
N ASN A 122 -9.58 0.36 8.03
CA ASN A 122 -10.30 -0.10 9.23
C ASN A 122 -10.81 -1.54 9.07
N ASP A 123 -11.41 -1.87 7.92
CA ASP A 123 -11.89 -3.22 7.62
C ASP A 123 -10.73 -4.23 7.67
N CYS A 124 -9.55 -3.86 7.18
CA CYS A 124 -8.35 -4.68 7.32
C CYS A 124 -7.98 -4.95 8.79
N PHE A 125 -8.10 -3.96 9.69
CA PHE A 125 -7.89 -4.19 11.12
C PHE A 125 -8.91 -5.18 11.68
N GLU A 126 -10.17 -5.06 11.31
CA GLU A 126 -11.22 -5.99 11.74
C GLU A 126 -10.95 -7.42 11.23
N LEU A 127 -10.52 -7.57 9.98
CA LEU A 127 -10.12 -8.88 9.42
C LEU A 127 -8.93 -9.48 10.16
N VAL A 128 -7.89 -8.67 10.42
CA VAL A 128 -6.71 -9.08 11.19
C VAL A 128 -7.10 -9.57 12.58
N LEU A 129 -8.06 -8.93 13.23
CA LEU A 129 -8.50 -9.31 14.59
C LEU A 129 -9.49 -10.47 14.59
N GLY A 130 -10.40 -10.55 13.63
CA GLY A 130 -11.53 -11.48 13.62
C GLY A 130 -11.28 -12.83 12.95
N LEU A 131 -10.37 -12.91 11.97
CA LEU A 131 -10.19 -14.12 11.15
C LEU A 131 -8.86 -14.83 11.41
N THR A 132 -8.77 -16.09 10.97
CA THR A 132 -7.55 -16.92 11.03
C THR A 132 -7.04 -17.31 9.64
N ASP A 133 -7.66 -16.82 8.57
CA ASP A 133 -7.15 -16.99 7.21
C ASP A 133 -6.03 -15.99 6.93
N PHE A 134 -4.81 -16.34 7.33
CA PHE A 134 -3.66 -15.46 7.21
C PHE A 134 -3.30 -15.14 5.76
N LYS A 135 -3.66 -16.01 4.80
CA LYS A 135 -3.37 -15.78 3.38
C LYS A 135 -4.29 -14.68 2.85
N MET A 136 -5.59 -14.82 3.10
CA MET A 136 -6.60 -13.83 2.69
C MET A 136 -6.32 -12.46 3.33
N ILE A 137 -6.02 -12.43 4.63
CA ILE A 137 -5.73 -11.17 5.35
C ILE A 137 -4.51 -10.47 4.73
N ARG A 138 -3.43 -11.21 4.46
CA ARG A 138 -2.21 -10.65 3.86
C ARG A 138 -2.47 -10.09 2.46
N GLU A 139 -3.18 -10.83 1.62
CA GLU A 139 -3.54 -10.36 0.27
C GLU A 139 -4.39 -9.08 0.33
N THR A 140 -5.35 -9.02 1.25
CA THR A 140 -6.20 -7.84 1.45
C THR A 140 -5.38 -6.62 1.87
N LEU A 141 -4.45 -6.78 2.83
CA LEU A 141 -3.55 -5.70 3.25
C LEU A 141 -2.66 -5.19 2.11
N ILE A 142 -2.13 -6.09 1.27
CA ILE A 142 -1.32 -5.73 0.09
C ILE A 142 -2.18 -4.97 -0.93
N ASN A 143 -3.41 -5.42 -1.17
CA ASN A 143 -4.32 -4.76 -2.10
C ASN A 143 -4.63 -3.33 -1.65
N VAL A 144 -5.03 -3.14 -0.38
CA VAL A 144 -5.28 -1.80 0.17
C VAL A 144 -4.01 -0.93 0.14
N GLN A 145 -2.83 -1.49 0.43
CA GLN A 145 -1.57 -0.77 0.30
C GLN A 145 -1.30 -0.29 -1.14
N SER A 146 -1.62 -1.12 -2.14
CA SER A 146 -1.44 -0.76 -3.55
C SER A 146 -2.42 0.32 -3.99
N GLU A 147 -3.67 0.28 -3.52
CA GLU A 147 -4.67 1.32 -3.77
C GLU A 147 -4.21 2.67 -3.18
N VAL A 148 -3.72 2.71 -1.94
CA VAL A 148 -3.19 3.94 -1.30
C VAL A 148 -2.03 4.53 -2.09
N ARG A 149 -1.21 3.69 -2.74
CA ARG A 149 -0.06 4.13 -3.53
C ARG A 149 -0.48 4.89 -4.79
N ILE A 150 -1.55 4.45 -5.45
CA ILE A 150 -1.98 5.02 -6.75
C ILE A 150 -3.05 6.10 -6.62
N ALA A 151 -3.78 6.16 -5.49
CA ALA A 151 -4.84 7.14 -5.28
C ALA A 151 -4.32 8.59 -5.21
N LYS A 152 -5.12 9.51 -5.74
CA LYS A 152 -4.92 10.95 -5.54
C LYS A 152 -5.21 11.28 -4.08
N LEU A 153 -4.17 11.69 -3.37
CA LEU A 153 -4.18 11.97 -1.94
C LEU A 153 -3.19 13.10 -1.64
N LYS A 154 -3.49 13.88 -0.59
CA LYS A 154 -2.51 14.80 -0.02
C LYS A 154 -1.38 14.00 0.63
N ARG A 155 -0.17 14.58 0.66
CA ARG A 155 1.01 13.92 1.25
C ARG A 155 0.78 13.46 2.70
N GLY A 156 0.08 14.26 3.51
CA GLY A 156 -0.26 13.91 4.90
C GLY A 156 -1.18 12.70 4.98
N GLN A 157 -2.30 12.72 4.26
CA GLN A 157 -3.27 11.62 4.17
C GLN A 157 -2.60 10.30 3.75
N ARG A 158 -1.76 10.33 2.71
CA ARG A 158 -1.02 9.16 2.24
C ARG A 158 -0.08 8.59 3.31
N ASN A 159 0.67 9.46 3.98
CA ASN A 159 1.60 9.04 5.03
C ASN A 159 0.88 8.40 6.22
N GLU A 160 -0.25 8.97 6.61
CA GLU A 160 -1.09 8.43 7.68
C GLU A 160 -1.62 7.04 7.32
N LEU A 161 -2.23 6.88 6.14
CA LEU A 161 -2.75 5.58 5.69
C LEU A 161 -1.64 4.53 5.63
N PHE A 162 -0.44 4.88 5.14
CA PHE A 162 0.70 3.95 5.16
C PHE A 162 1.17 3.60 6.56
N ALA A 163 1.15 4.54 7.51
CA ALA A 163 1.49 4.25 8.90
C ALA A 163 0.50 3.25 9.51
N ARG A 164 -0.80 3.45 9.29
CA ARG A 164 -1.86 2.55 9.75
C ARG A 164 -1.78 1.16 9.11
N ILE A 165 -1.47 1.08 7.82
CA ILE A 165 -1.27 -0.21 7.15
C ILE A 165 -0.06 -0.96 7.71
N ARG A 166 1.06 -0.26 8.01
CA ARG A 166 2.22 -0.88 8.67
C ARG A 166 1.87 -1.41 10.06
N GLU A 167 1.08 -0.65 10.81
CA GLU A 167 0.56 -1.11 12.10
C GLU A 167 -0.29 -2.37 11.94
N ALA A 168 -1.21 -2.40 10.98
CA ALA A 168 -2.02 -3.59 10.69
C ALA A 168 -1.16 -4.82 10.33
N PHE A 169 -0.10 -4.66 9.52
CA PHE A 169 0.88 -5.72 9.27
C PHE A 169 1.60 -6.17 10.55
N GLY A 170 1.99 -5.24 11.41
CA GLY A 170 2.63 -5.55 12.69
C GLY A 170 1.73 -6.37 13.62
N ILE A 171 0.43 -6.07 13.66
CA ILE A 171 -0.55 -6.87 14.42
C ILE A 171 -0.76 -8.23 13.77
N PHE A 172 -0.89 -8.27 12.44
CA PHE A 172 -1.04 -9.48 11.66
C PHE A 172 0.12 -10.47 11.92
N ASP A 173 1.37 -10.01 11.81
CA ASP A 173 2.55 -10.85 11.99
C ASP A 173 2.60 -11.42 13.41
N LYS A 174 2.34 -10.59 14.44
CA LYS A 174 2.24 -11.05 15.83
C LYS A 174 1.18 -12.13 16.02
N LYS A 175 -0.05 -11.90 15.54
CA LYS A 175 -1.15 -12.85 15.68
C LYS A 175 -0.87 -14.16 14.95
N ARG A 176 -0.27 -14.09 13.77
CA ARG A 176 0.16 -15.24 12.99
C ARG A 176 1.18 -16.07 13.76
N ASP A 177 2.20 -15.41 14.29
CA ASP A 177 3.29 -16.08 15.00
C ASP A 177 2.79 -16.70 16.32
N GLU A 178 1.92 -16.02 17.06
CA GLU A 178 1.24 -16.55 18.25
C GLU A 178 0.42 -17.81 17.91
N PHE A 179 -0.41 -17.75 16.85
CA PHE A 179 -1.25 -18.87 16.43
C PHE A 179 -0.40 -20.11 16.09
N PHE A 180 0.66 -19.96 15.31
CA PHE A 180 1.54 -21.09 14.95
C PHE A 180 2.43 -21.53 16.12
N SER A 181 2.80 -20.63 17.04
CA SER A 181 3.53 -20.99 18.26
C SER A 181 2.71 -21.91 19.15
N VAL A 182 1.45 -21.55 19.44
CA VAL A 182 0.53 -22.37 20.24
C VAL A 182 0.30 -23.73 19.60
N ARG A 183 -0.01 -23.77 18.30
CA ARG A 183 -0.25 -25.03 17.58
C ARG A 183 0.97 -25.96 17.57
N ARG A 184 2.18 -25.40 17.47
CA ARG A 184 3.42 -26.17 17.58
C ARG A 184 3.61 -26.71 18.99
N ALA A 185 3.44 -25.89 20.02
CA ALA A 185 3.54 -26.30 21.41
C ALA A 185 2.55 -27.43 21.75
N GLU A 186 1.31 -27.34 21.28
CA GLU A 186 0.30 -28.41 21.42
C GLU A 186 0.73 -29.71 20.75
N ARG A 187 1.31 -29.64 19.54
CA ARG A 187 1.77 -30.82 18.82
C ARG A 187 2.96 -31.49 19.52
N ILE A 188 3.92 -30.70 20.00
CA ILE A 188 5.06 -31.19 20.79
C ILE A 188 4.57 -31.80 22.11
N GLY A 189 3.62 -31.17 22.80
CA GLY A 189 3.00 -31.70 24.02
C GLY A 189 2.41 -33.09 23.80
N LYS A 190 1.60 -33.28 22.74
CA LYS A 190 1.03 -34.59 22.40
C LYS A 190 2.10 -35.66 22.10
N LEU A 191 3.18 -35.28 21.44
CA LEU A 191 4.30 -36.20 21.16
C LEU A 191 5.05 -36.57 22.44
N ASN A 192 5.24 -35.62 23.36
CA ASN A 192 5.83 -35.88 24.67
C ASN A 192 4.94 -36.79 25.53
N ASP A 193 3.61 -36.63 25.50
CA ASP A 193 2.70 -37.54 26.19
C ASP A 193 2.79 -38.98 25.63
N ILE A 194 2.88 -39.11 24.30
CA ILE A 194 3.11 -40.42 23.65
C ILE A 194 4.45 -41.00 24.10
N LYS A 195 5.52 -40.20 24.10
CA LYS A 195 6.85 -40.63 24.53
C LYS A 195 6.84 -41.11 25.98
N SER A 196 6.20 -40.36 26.89
CA SER A 196 6.06 -40.74 28.30
C SER A 196 5.37 -42.10 28.45
N ASN A 197 4.25 -42.31 27.75
CA ASN A 197 3.52 -43.58 27.78
C ASN A 197 4.37 -44.76 27.25
N LEU A 198 5.17 -44.53 26.20
CA LEU A 198 6.08 -45.55 25.68
C LEU A 198 7.22 -45.86 26.67
N SER A 199 7.77 -44.83 27.33
CA SER A 199 8.78 -45.00 28.37
C SER A 199 8.24 -45.79 29.57
N GLU A 200 7.03 -45.50 30.04
CA GLU A 200 6.37 -46.29 31.10
C GLU A 200 6.15 -47.75 30.67
N LYS A 201 5.79 -47.99 29.40
CA LYS A 201 5.64 -49.34 28.87
C LYS A 201 6.98 -50.11 28.92
N ILE A 202 8.08 -49.45 28.55
CA ILE A 202 9.41 -50.05 28.62
C ILE A 202 9.76 -50.40 30.07
N GLU A 203 9.55 -49.48 31.01
CA GLU A 203 9.79 -49.74 32.44
C GLU A 203 9.00 -50.97 32.95
N ARG A 204 7.71 -51.07 32.62
CA ARG A 204 6.89 -52.23 32.98
C ARG A 204 7.41 -53.53 32.38
N LEU A 205 7.85 -53.51 31.11
CA LEU A 205 8.42 -54.67 30.44
C LEU A 205 9.77 -55.07 31.05
N THR A 206 10.63 -54.10 31.37
CA THR A 206 11.92 -54.31 32.01
C THR A 206 11.75 -54.96 33.39
N ASN A 207 10.86 -54.41 34.23
CA ASN A 207 10.55 -54.99 35.55
C ASN A 207 10.01 -56.43 35.42
N ALA A 208 9.20 -56.70 34.39
CA ALA A 208 8.69 -58.05 34.14
C ALA A 208 9.79 -59.03 33.67
N ILE A 209 10.74 -58.56 32.85
CA ILE A 209 11.91 -59.35 32.45
C ILE A 209 12.83 -59.63 33.65
N GLU A 210 13.05 -58.66 34.53
CA GLU A 210 13.85 -58.85 35.75
C GLU A 210 13.26 -59.94 36.65
N SER A 211 11.93 -59.91 36.85
CA SER A 211 11.23 -60.96 37.60
C SER A 211 11.37 -62.34 36.95
N GLU A 212 11.26 -62.43 35.62
CA GLU A 212 11.41 -63.69 34.88
C GLU A 212 12.85 -64.20 34.86
N LYS A 213 13.84 -63.29 34.81
CA LYS A 213 15.27 -63.63 34.95
C LYS A 213 15.58 -64.18 36.34
N ALA A 214 14.95 -63.64 37.39
CA ALA A 214 15.06 -64.19 38.74
C ALA A 214 14.44 -65.59 38.86
N GLU A 215 13.29 -65.84 38.22
CA GLU A 215 12.68 -67.18 38.14
C GLU A 215 13.58 -68.17 37.39
N LEU A 216 14.16 -67.74 36.27
CA LEU A 216 15.13 -68.53 35.51
C LEU A 216 16.33 -68.97 36.36
N ALA A 217 16.94 -68.03 37.07
CA ALA A 217 18.08 -68.32 37.94
C ALA A 217 17.72 -69.35 39.03
N GLN A 218 16.51 -69.29 39.59
CA GLN A 218 16.04 -70.29 40.56
C GLN A 218 15.84 -71.67 39.92
N LEU A 219 15.28 -71.74 38.71
CA LEU A 219 15.10 -72.99 37.97
C LEU A 219 16.44 -73.63 37.58
N GLU A 220 17.41 -72.82 37.14
CA GLU A 220 18.77 -73.26 36.82
C GLU A 220 19.50 -73.79 38.06
N THR A 221 19.35 -73.12 39.20
CA THR A 221 19.95 -73.57 40.47
C THR A 221 19.36 -74.90 40.94
N LYS A 222 18.04 -75.10 40.80
CA LYS A 222 17.38 -76.39 41.12
C LYS A 222 17.89 -77.53 40.24
N LEU A 223 18.07 -77.27 38.95
CA LEU A 223 18.65 -78.21 37.98
C LEU A 223 20.10 -78.61 38.32
N SER A 224 20.87 -77.75 38.99
CA SER A 224 22.28 -78.00 39.34
C SER A 224 22.49 -78.63 40.71
N THR A 225 21.51 -78.59 41.62
CA THR A 225 21.68 -78.99 43.04
C THR A 225 20.91 -80.25 43.45
N GLU A 226 19.85 -80.64 42.74
CA GLU A 226 19.03 -81.81 43.12
C GLU A 226 19.36 -83.06 42.27
N GLU A 227 19.46 -84.24 42.91
CA GLU A 227 19.32 -85.55 42.24
C GLU A 227 17.87 -85.73 41.78
N MET A 228 17.48 -84.97 40.75
CA MET A 228 16.16 -85.06 40.14
C MET A 228 16.07 -86.31 39.24
N ASP A 229 14.92 -86.98 39.24
CA ASP A 229 14.63 -88.02 38.25
C ASP A 229 14.51 -87.40 36.83
N GLU A 230 14.54 -88.27 35.81
CA GLU A 230 14.52 -87.87 34.41
C GLU A 230 13.22 -87.12 34.01
N PHE A 231 12.10 -87.41 34.67
CA PHE A 231 10.82 -86.73 34.45
C PHE A 231 10.85 -85.30 35.01
N MET A 232 11.33 -85.11 36.24
CA MET A 232 11.47 -83.82 36.90
C MET A 232 12.47 -82.90 36.20
N LYS A 233 13.55 -83.48 35.64
CA LYS A 233 14.48 -82.75 34.77
C LYS A 233 13.82 -82.26 33.49
N ASN A 234 13.03 -83.11 32.82
CA ASN A 234 12.33 -82.74 31.60
C ASN A 234 11.27 -81.66 31.84
N GLU A 235 10.53 -81.72 32.95
CA GLU A 235 9.55 -80.70 33.32
C GLU A 235 10.20 -79.36 33.66
N THR A 236 11.31 -79.39 34.41
CA THR A 236 12.06 -78.17 34.75
C THR A 236 12.68 -77.53 33.49
N ASN A 237 13.24 -78.34 32.58
CA ASN A 237 13.74 -77.87 31.28
C ASN A 237 12.62 -77.27 30.41
N HIS A 238 11.43 -77.88 30.40
CA HIS A 238 10.30 -77.33 29.66
C HIS A 238 9.86 -75.95 30.19
N ARG A 239 9.80 -75.79 31.51
CA ARG A 239 9.58 -74.48 32.15
C ARG A 239 10.66 -73.47 31.82
N LEU A 240 11.92 -73.90 31.81
CA LEU A 240 13.07 -73.06 31.47
C LEU A 240 12.94 -72.51 30.04
N THR A 241 12.61 -73.36 29.07
CA THR A 241 12.35 -72.94 27.68
C THR A 241 11.17 -71.97 27.57
N LEU A 242 10.09 -72.19 28.34
CA LEU A 242 8.93 -71.30 28.35
C LEU A 242 9.26 -69.91 28.91
N VAL A 243 10.02 -69.82 30.01
CA VAL A 243 10.42 -68.54 30.60
C VAL A 243 11.42 -67.82 29.68
N GLN A 244 12.36 -68.52 29.06
CA GLN A 244 13.27 -67.96 28.05
C GLN A 244 12.50 -67.40 26.84
N GLY A 245 11.48 -68.11 26.35
CA GLY A 245 10.62 -67.64 25.26
C GLY A 245 9.89 -66.33 25.61
N LYS A 246 9.32 -66.23 26.82
CA LYS A 246 8.66 -65.01 27.30
C LYS A 246 9.60 -63.82 27.43
N ILE A 247 10.82 -64.04 27.92
CA ILE A 247 11.84 -62.99 28.00
C ILE A 247 12.19 -62.49 26.61
N ALA A 248 12.44 -63.39 25.65
CA ALA A 248 12.77 -63.01 24.28
C ALA A 248 11.64 -62.21 23.60
N GLU A 249 10.38 -62.57 23.81
CA GLU A 249 9.22 -61.82 23.31
C GLU A 249 9.14 -60.40 23.91
N LYS A 250 9.40 -60.26 25.21
CA LYS A 250 9.40 -58.95 25.88
C LYS A 250 10.59 -58.09 25.48
N GLU A 251 11.78 -58.67 25.35
CA GLU A 251 12.98 -58.00 24.84
C GLU A 251 12.75 -57.47 23.42
N HIS A 252 12.11 -58.27 22.55
CA HIS A 252 11.70 -57.82 21.22
C HIS A 252 10.67 -56.68 21.29
N SER A 253 9.70 -56.74 22.21
CA SER A 253 8.71 -55.67 22.41
C SER A 253 9.34 -54.37 22.91
N ILE A 254 10.37 -54.44 23.77
CA ILE A 254 11.16 -53.28 24.20
C ILE A 254 11.90 -52.67 23.01
N GLU A 255 12.57 -53.48 22.19
CA GLU A 255 13.29 -53.00 21.00
C GLU A 255 12.36 -52.24 20.03
N GLN A 256 11.18 -52.80 19.76
CA GLN A 256 10.16 -52.13 18.95
C GLN A 256 9.67 -50.81 19.58
N THR A 257 9.50 -50.80 20.91
CA THR A 257 9.04 -49.61 21.64
C THR A 257 10.13 -48.52 21.65
N HIS A 258 11.41 -48.88 21.74
CA HIS A 258 12.54 -47.96 21.60
C HIS A 258 12.59 -47.33 20.20
N LYS A 259 12.48 -48.13 19.13
CA LYS A 259 12.41 -47.61 17.76
C LYS A 259 11.27 -46.58 17.61
N ARG A 260 10.12 -46.85 18.23
CA ARG A 260 8.99 -45.92 18.21
C ARG A 260 9.28 -44.61 18.95
N ILE A 261 10.04 -44.64 20.04
CA ILE A 261 10.48 -43.42 20.75
C ILE A 261 11.44 -42.61 19.87
N GLU A 262 12.39 -43.26 19.20
CA GLU A 262 13.32 -42.58 18.27
C GLU A 262 12.58 -41.88 17.11
N GLU A 263 11.54 -42.52 16.56
CA GLU A 263 10.68 -41.90 15.54
C GLU A 263 9.97 -40.64 16.08
N VAL A 264 9.45 -40.70 17.30
CA VAL A 264 8.78 -39.56 17.95
C VAL A 264 9.78 -38.42 18.20
N ASP A 265 10.98 -38.73 18.65
CA ASP A 265 12.04 -37.74 18.87
C ASP A 265 12.48 -37.08 17.55
N ALA A 266 12.60 -37.85 16.48
CA ALA A 266 12.89 -37.31 15.15
C ALA A 266 11.78 -36.35 14.67
N ASP A 267 10.51 -36.65 14.97
CA ASP A 267 9.39 -35.80 14.60
C ASP A 267 9.30 -34.51 15.46
N ILE A 268 9.63 -34.58 16.75
CA ILE A 268 9.79 -33.39 17.60
C ILE A 268 10.89 -32.49 17.03
N ALA A 269 12.06 -33.05 16.73
CA ALA A 269 13.20 -32.29 16.20
C ALA A 269 12.87 -31.61 14.85
N LYS A 270 12.10 -32.26 13.97
CA LYS A 270 11.63 -31.65 12.71
C LYS A 270 10.72 -30.43 12.98
N ILE A 271 9.81 -30.53 13.95
CA ILE A 271 8.89 -29.43 14.29
C ILE A 271 9.68 -28.26 14.88
N GLU A 272 10.66 -28.51 15.75
CA GLU A 272 11.49 -27.47 16.33
C GLU A 272 12.38 -26.79 15.28
N LYS A 273 12.92 -27.54 14.32
CA LYS A 273 13.75 -26.99 13.24
C LYS A 273 12.95 -26.06 12.30
N SER A 274 11.66 -26.33 12.09
CA SER A 274 10.75 -25.43 11.34
C SER A 274 10.47 -24.07 12.01
N LYS A 275 11.17 -23.74 13.10
CA LYS A 275 11.13 -22.45 13.79
C LYS A 275 12.18 -21.46 13.28
N GLU A 276 13.25 -21.95 12.66
CA GLU A 276 14.41 -21.13 12.24
C GLU A 276 14.33 -20.65 10.79
N ASP A 277 13.44 -21.24 9.98
CA ASP A 277 13.13 -20.87 8.58
C ASP A 277 11.84 -20.05 8.48
#